data_AF-A0A5B7ZV62-F1
#
_entry.id   AF-A0A5B7ZV62-F1
#
_cell.length_a   1.000
_cell.length_b   1.000
_cell.length_c   1.000
_cell.angle_alpha   90.00
_cell.angle_beta   90.00
_cell.angle_gamma   90.00
#
_symmetry.space_group_name_H-M   'P 1'
#
loop_
_entity.id
_entity.type
_entity.pdbx_description
1 polymer ?
#
loop_
_entity_poly.entity_id
_entity_poly.type
_entity_poly.pdbx_seq_one_letter_code
_entity_poly.pdbx_strand_id
1 'polypeptide(L)'
;MRIAGPLWAVTLAVLCSCAPSKLVLSDRPADSAREHFPNQIDALNSAADITRFVQQVGGRDYHTYTVSDTLRFTDKRCETQLKKAGAKAWQKADFDGNGYSDLLLIGRDADAKSNVVCVLDSGNNRFYIEPFERQFFRTCAVPQVVYDGVLPLIRYVDYANSFYNTDSLSDRQEFLLAHRFGGFVEYTRKEYQYQIEKIEFTSSFAYHTSSQSELTIGADGKATYSFTEAPILAPANITAEHLTATISPRAYDEIASLLIYLNFPRLRNEYRLTLNHIPRSTLTVTYNRGRKKVIYDVGEAGTFGLRQVYALLHQLRRTQVWQPVQ
;
A
#
# COMPACT_ATOMS: atom_id res chain seq x y z
N MET A 1 -69.15 -28.05 -10.50
CA MET A 1 -69.44 -27.50 -9.16
C MET A 1 -68.22 -27.82 -8.29
N ARG A 2 -67.39 -26.81 -8.01
CA ARG A 2 -66.14 -26.90 -7.23
C ARG A 2 -66.47 -26.68 -5.76
N ILE A 3 -65.94 -27.51 -4.86
CA ILE A 3 -65.61 -27.09 -3.49
C ILE A 3 -64.26 -27.72 -3.13
N ALA A 4 -63.30 -26.84 -2.85
CA ALA A 4 -61.95 -27.14 -2.40
C ALA A 4 -61.89 -27.08 -0.86
N GLY A 5 -60.98 -27.84 -0.25
CA GLY A 5 -60.60 -27.75 1.16
C GLY A 5 -59.07 -27.90 1.32
N PRO A 6 -58.44 -27.26 2.31
CA PRO A 6 -57.06 -26.77 2.17
C PRO A 6 -55.99 -27.74 2.70
N LEU A 7 -54.86 -27.80 1.98
CA LEU A 7 -53.59 -28.31 2.50
C LEU A 7 -52.89 -27.22 3.32
N TRP A 8 -52.49 -27.56 4.53
CA TRP A 8 -51.62 -26.75 5.38
C TRP A 8 -50.18 -26.88 4.89
N ALA A 9 -49.57 -25.76 4.49
CA ALA A 9 -48.14 -25.66 4.22
C ALA A 9 -47.43 -25.14 5.47
N VAL A 10 -46.55 -25.96 6.05
CA VAL A 10 -45.62 -25.56 7.11
C VAL A 10 -44.46 -24.81 6.45
N THR A 11 -44.38 -23.50 6.69
CA THR A 11 -43.26 -22.67 6.25
C THR A 11 -42.13 -22.76 7.28
N LEU A 12 -41.05 -23.47 6.94
CA LEU A 12 -39.83 -23.50 7.75
C LEU A 12 -39.01 -22.24 7.41
N ALA A 13 -39.12 -21.20 8.24
CA ALA A 13 -38.28 -20.02 8.15
C ALA A 13 -36.90 -20.33 8.75
N VAL A 14 -35.90 -20.57 7.89
CA VAL A 14 -34.49 -20.62 8.29
C VAL A 14 -34.01 -19.18 8.46
N LEU A 15 -34.05 -18.68 9.69
CA LEU A 15 -33.39 -17.44 10.09
C LEU A 15 -31.88 -17.68 10.12
N CYS A 16 -31.21 -17.36 9.02
CA CYS A 16 -29.75 -17.29 8.96
C CYS A 16 -29.30 -16.02 9.71
N SER A 17 -29.11 -16.13 11.01
CA SER A 17 -28.50 -15.11 11.85
C SER A 17 -26.99 -15.09 11.60
N CYS A 18 -26.54 -14.35 10.60
CA CYS A 18 -25.14 -13.93 10.51
C CYS A 18 -24.90 -12.86 11.59
N ALA A 19 -24.47 -13.30 12.77
CA ALA A 19 -23.89 -12.39 13.75
C ALA A 19 -22.65 -11.76 13.11
N PRO A 20 -22.49 -10.42 13.11
CA PRO A 20 -21.25 -9.82 12.66
C PRO A 20 -20.15 -10.28 13.61
N SER A 21 -19.21 -11.08 13.10
CA SER A 21 -17.95 -11.34 13.77
C SER A 21 -17.36 -9.98 14.13
N LYS A 22 -17.31 -9.67 15.43
CA LYS A 22 -16.48 -8.58 15.93
C LYS A 22 -15.06 -8.96 15.54
N LEU A 23 -14.58 -8.41 14.43
CA LEU A 23 -13.17 -8.41 14.10
C LEU A 23 -12.52 -7.61 15.21
N VAL A 24 -11.99 -8.31 16.21
CA VAL A 24 -11.04 -7.73 17.15
C VAL A 24 -9.78 -7.53 16.31
N LEU A 25 -9.70 -6.37 15.65
CA LEU A 25 -8.40 -5.76 15.35
C LEU A 25 -7.64 -5.88 16.65
N SER A 26 -6.61 -6.72 16.69
CA SER A 26 -5.82 -6.98 17.88
C SER A 26 -5.56 -5.66 18.61
N ASP A 27 -6.30 -5.48 19.71
CA ASP A 27 -6.05 -4.45 20.70
C ASP A 27 -4.67 -4.75 21.25
N ARG A 28 -3.63 -4.22 20.61
CA ARG A 28 -2.29 -4.25 21.19
C ARG A 28 -2.35 -3.33 22.41
N PRO A 29 -2.06 -3.82 23.62
CA PRO A 29 -2.18 -3.02 24.83
C PRO A 29 -1.31 -1.77 24.69
N ALA A 30 -1.90 -0.62 25.01
CA ALA A 30 -1.15 0.59 25.25
C ALA A 30 -0.19 0.37 26.43
N ASP A 31 1.04 0.86 26.28
CA ASP A 31 2.01 1.15 27.35
C ASP A 31 2.83 0.03 28.01
N SER A 32 2.80 -1.23 27.55
CA SER A 32 3.84 -2.19 27.96
C SER A 32 5.11 -1.98 27.12
N ALA A 33 6.27 -1.79 27.78
CA ALA A 33 7.56 -1.77 27.12
C ALA A 33 7.70 -3.01 26.22
N ARG A 34 7.87 -2.78 24.91
CA ARG A 34 8.04 -3.87 23.95
C ARG A 34 9.37 -4.56 24.22
N GLU A 35 9.34 -5.89 24.21
CA GLU A 35 10.55 -6.69 24.24
C GLU A 35 11.37 -6.38 22.98
N HIS A 36 12.63 -6.00 23.17
CA HIS A 36 13.55 -5.75 22.08
C HIS A 36 14.42 -6.97 21.86
N PHE A 37 14.46 -7.46 20.63
CA PHE A 37 15.29 -8.58 20.22
C PHE A 37 16.51 -8.05 19.44
N PRO A 38 17.74 -8.25 19.95
CA PRO A 38 18.94 -7.80 19.26
C PRO A 38 19.05 -8.40 17.85
N ASN A 39 19.43 -7.59 16.87
CA ASN A 39 19.62 -8.01 15.48
C ASN A 39 20.86 -7.37 14.81
N GLN A 40 21.05 -7.66 13.51
CA GLN A 40 22.18 -7.12 12.76
C GLN A 40 22.13 -5.59 12.61
N ILE A 41 20.93 -5.02 12.53
CA ILE A 41 20.73 -3.57 12.37
C ILE A 41 21.24 -2.81 13.60
N ASP A 42 21.12 -3.38 14.81
CA ASP A 42 21.62 -2.77 16.04
C ASP A 42 23.14 -2.51 16.01
N ALA A 43 23.91 -3.36 15.34
CA ALA A 43 25.37 -3.24 15.23
C ALA A 43 25.83 -2.21 14.17
N LEU A 44 24.95 -1.69 13.31
CA LEU A 44 25.31 -0.74 12.26
C LEU A 44 25.54 0.66 12.84
N ASN A 45 26.78 1.17 12.79
CA ASN A 45 27.14 2.42 13.46
C ASN A 45 27.72 3.50 12.54
N SER A 46 27.90 3.20 11.25
CA SER A 46 28.44 4.14 10.27
C SER A 46 27.71 4.09 8.93
N ALA A 47 27.82 5.17 8.15
CA ALA A 47 27.29 5.22 6.80
C ALA A 47 27.86 4.09 5.91
N ALA A 48 29.13 3.71 6.12
CA ALA A 48 29.78 2.63 5.39
C ALA A 48 29.21 1.25 5.76
N ASP A 49 28.93 1.00 7.04
CA ASP A 49 28.29 -0.25 7.49
C ASP A 49 26.90 -0.38 6.90
N ILE A 50 26.11 0.69 6.98
CA ILE A 50 24.75 0.75 6.46
C ILE A 50 24.73 0.57 4.94
N THR A 51 25.63 1.25 4.23
CA THR A 51 25.74 1.12 2.77
C THR A 51 26.02 -0.33 2.38
N ARG A 52 27.01 -0.97 3.01
CA ARG A 52 27.32 -2.38 2.76
C ARG A 52 26.15 -3.30 3.08
N PHE A 53 25.49 -3.07 4.21
CA PHE A 53 24.33 -3.85 4.64
C PHE A 53 23.17 -3.76 3.64
N VAL A 54 22.81 -2.56 3.20
CA VAL A 54 21.72 -2.33 2.23
C VAL A 54 22.03 -2.95 0.88
N GLN A 55 23.27 -2.80 0.40
CA GLN A 55 23.72 -3.41 -0.85
C GLN A 55 23.69 -4.95 -0.78
N GLN A 56 24.03 -5.52 0.38
CA GLN A 56 23.95 -6.96 0.61
C GLN A 56 22.49 -7.45 0.64
N VAL A 57 21.62 -6.78 1.38
CA VAL A 57 20.20 -7.17 1.52
C VAL A 57 19.43 -6.96 0.22
N GLY A 58 19.60 -5.82 -0.43
CA GLY A 58 18.86 -5.44 -1.64
C GLY A 58 19.46 -6.02 -2.93
N GLY A 59 20.63 -6.63 -2.87
CA GLY A 59 21.27 -7.29 -4.00
C GLY A 59 21.42 -6.38 -5.23
N ARG A 60 20.99 -6.86 -6.39
CA ARG A 60 21.11 -6.14 -7.66
C ARG A 60 20.35 -4.81 -7.66
N ASP A 61 19.20 -4.71 -7.01
CA ASP A 61 18.37 -3.51 -7.11
C ASP A 61 18.96 -2.34 -6.29
N TYR A 62 19.80 -2.65 -5.31
CA TYR A 62 20.40 -1.66 -4.40
C TYR A 62 21.92 -1.64 -4.41
N HIS A 63 22.59 -2.33 -5.35
CA HIS A 63 24.06 -2.40 -5.40
C HIS A 63 24.75 -1.03 -5.56
N THR A 64 24.08 -0.03 -6.12
CA THR A 64 24.57 1.36 -6.25
C THR A 64 24.06 2.28 -5.15
N TYR A 65 23.20 1.78 -4.26
CA TYR A 65 22.64 2.58 -3.19
C TYR A 65 23.73 2.95 -2.18
N THR A 66 23.85 4.24 -1.86
CA THR A 66 24.86 4.74 -0.92
C THR A 66 24.24 5.66 0.12
N VAL A 67 24.71 5.58 1.35
CA VAL A 67 24.31 6.45 2.47
C VAL A 67 25.46 7.38 2.83
N SER A 68 25.15 8.64 3.15
CA SER A 68 26.15 9.63 3.58
C SER A 68 25.68 10.41 4.79
N ASP A 69 26.51 10.47 5.83
CA ASP A 69 26.30 11.29 7.03
C ASP A 69 25.99 12.75 6.73
N THR A 70 26.55 13.27 5.64
CA THR A 70 26.48 14.70 5.33
C THR A 70 25.19 15.12 4.63
N LEU A 71 24.33 14.16 4.24
CA LEU A 71 23.09 14.40 3.48
C LEU A 71 23.30 15.37 2.29
N ARG A 72 24.44 15.25 1.61
CA ARG A 72 24.68 15.99 0.37
C ARG A 72 23.90 15.33 -0.77
N PHE A 73 23.44 16.08 -1.76
CA PHE A 73 22.74 15.62 -2.95
C PHE A 73 23.03 16.59 -4.09
N THR A 74 22.85 16.15 -5.33
CA THR A 74 22.97 17.03 -6.50
C THR A 74 21.95 18.17 -6.41
N ASP A 75 20.74 17.89 -5.95
CA ASP A 75 19.70 18.89 -5.71
C ASP A 75 19.88 19.59 -4.35
N LYS A 76 20.43 20.81 -4.38
CA LYS A 76 20.66 21.65 -3.18
C LYS A 76 19.38 22.10 -2.48
N ARG A 77 18.24 22.07 -3.17
CA ARG A 77 16.95 22.40 -2.57
C ARG A 77 16.54 21.27 -1.62
N CYS A 78 16.69 20.01 -2.03
CA CYS A 78 16.47 18.85 -1.16
C CYS A 78 17.41 18.88 0.05
N GLU A 79 18.71 19.13 -0.16
CA GLU A 79 19.67 19.27 0.95
C GLU A 79 19.22 20.33 1.96
N THR A 80 18.75 21.47 1.48
CA THR A 80 18.28 22.57 2.33
C THR A 80 17.06 22.17 3.14
N GLN A 81 16.09 21.46 2.55
CA GLN A 81 14.92 20.99 3.28
C GLN A 81 15.27 19.93 4.33
N LEU A 82 16.16 18.98 4.00
CA LEU A 82 16.67 17.97 4.94
C LEU A 82 17.38 18.61 6.13
N LYS A 83 18.28 19.56 5.88
CA LYS A 83 18.98 20.33 6.92
C LYS A 83 18.03 21.13 7.79
N LYS A 84 17.08 21.85 7.17
CA LYS A 84 16.05 22.64 7.89
C LYS A 84 15.19 21.75 8.79
N ALA A 85 14.88 20.55 8.35
CA ALA A 85 14.13 19.59 9.16
C ALA A 85 14.97 18.99 10.29
N GLY A 86 16.31 19.02 10.21
CA GLY A 86 17.18 18.25 11.09
C GLY A 86 17.08 16.75 10.81
N ALA A 87 16.86 16.38 9.54
CA ALA A 87 16.80 14.99 9.12
C ALA A 87 18.16 14.30 9.36
N LYS A 88 18.12 13.02 9.71
CA LYS A 88 19.30 12.16 9.84
C LYS A 88 19.38 11.25 8.61
N ALA A 89 20.59 10.92 8.17
CA ALA A 89 20.80 10.02 7.04
C ALA A 89 20.26 8.60 7.29
N TRP A 90 20.20 8.19 8.55
CA TRP A 90 19.52 6.98 8.97
C TRP A 90 18.97 7.10 10.39
N GLN A 91 17.93 6.33 10.67
CA GLN A 91 17.33 6.20 12.00
C GLN A 91 16.89 4.74 12.20
N LYS A 92 17.08 4.23 13.41
CA LYS A 92 16.62 2.88 13.82
C LYS A 92 15.35 2.99 14.65
N ALA A 93 14.38 2.12 14.41
CA ALA A 93 13.17 1.97 15.21
C ALA A 93 12.46 0.66 14.86
N ASP A 94 11.60 0.15 15.73
CA ASP A 94 10.72 -1.01 15.47
C ASP A 94 9.43 -0.53 14.78
N PHE A 95 9.49 -0.26 13.47
CA PHE A 95 8.39 0.37 12.71
C PHE A 95 7.18 -0.55 12.55
N ASP A 96 7.40 -1.85 12.37
CA ASP A 96 6.33 -2.84 12.19
C ASP A 96 5.81 -3.45 13.51
N GLY A 97 6.53 -3.20 14.61
CA GLY A 97 6.13 -3.63 15.93
C GLY A 97 6.34 -5.11 16.20
N ASN A 98 7.38 -5.72 15.62
CA ASN A 98 7.75 -7.10 15.81
C ASN A 98 8.88 -7.30 16.85
N GLY A 99 9.44 -6.21 17.40
CA GLY A 99 10.47 -6.21 18.44
C GLY A 99 11.90 -6.17 17.94
N TYR A 100 12.12 -6.28 16.62
CA TYR A 100 13.42 -6.09 15.98
C TYR A 100 13.62 -4.63 15.56
N SER A 101 14.87 -4.17 15.54
CA SER A 101 15.18 -2.84 15.03
C SER A 101 15.12 -2.84 13.51
N ASP A 102 14.31 -1.96 12.93
CA ASP A 102 14.31 -1.63 11.51
C ASP A 102 15.18 -0.40 11.23
N LEU A 103 15.38 -0.08 9.95
CA LEU A 103 16.28 0.99 9.52
C LEU A 103 15.64 1.88 8.44
N LEU A 104 15.32 3.12 8.80
CA LEU A 104 14.89 4.18 7.88
C LEU A 104 16.11 4.90 7.33
N LEU A 105 16.17 5.06 6.01
CA LEU A 105 17.35 5.54 5.30
C LEU A 105 17.04 6.68 4.33
N ILE A 106 17.98 7.62 4.25
CA ILE A 106 18.07 8.62 3.18
C ILE A 106 19.40 8.39 2.46
N GLY A 107 19.33 7.90 1.23
CA GLY A 107 20.51 7.57 0.44
C GLY A 107 20.41 8.09 -0.98
N ARG A 108 21.36 7.65 -1.79
CA ARG A 108 21.47 7.97 -3.22
C ARG A 108 21.50 6.70 -4.04
N ASP A 109 20.78 6.73 -5.15
CA ASP A 109 20.90 5.72 -6.21
C ASP A 109 22.03 6.08 -7.20
N ALA A 110 22.13 5.31 -8.29
CA ALA A 110 23.11 5.52 -9.36
C ALA A 110 23.03 6.92 -10.01
N ASP A 111 21.85 7.55 -10.02
CA ASP A 111 21.62 8.89 -10.56
C ASP A 111 21.98 10.01 -9.56
N ALA A 112 22.50 9.65 -8.38
CA ALA A 112 22.74 10.54 -7.25
C ALA A 112 21.46 11.26 -6.75
N LYS A 113 20.27 10.73 -7.05
CA LYS A 113 19.00 11.27 -6.57
C LYS A 113 18.75 10.81 -5.14
N SER A 114 18.15 11.70 -4.34
CA SER A 114 17.76 11.35 -2.97
C SER A 114 16.64 10.31 -3.02
N ASN A 115 16.89 9.16 -2.39
CA ASN A 115 15.94 8.06 -2.28
C ASN A 115 15.75 7.71 -0.80
N VAL A 116 14.51 7.44 -0.41
CA VAL A 116 14.13 7.03 0.94
C VAL A 116 13.59 5.61 0.90
N VAL A 117 14.19 4.76 1.73
CA VAL A 117 13.79 3.36 1.92
C VAL A 117 13.76 3.01 3.40
N CYS A 118 13.00 1.98 3.75
CA CYS A 118 13.05 1.35 5.05
C CYS A 118 13.49 -0.11 4.90
N VAL A 119 14.49 -0.54 5.66
CA VAL A 119 14.85 -1.95 5.77
C VAL A 119 14.14 -2.50 6.99
N LEU A 120 13.19 -3.41 6.77
CA LEU A 120 12.43 -4.09 7.81
C LEU A 120 13.10 -5.43 8.13
N ASP A 121 13.22 -5.77 9.41
CA ASP A 121 13.70 -7.08 9.86
C ASP A 121 12.55 -7.93 10.37
N SER A 122 12.20 -8.99 9.63
CA SER A 122 11.14 -9.94 10.02
C SER A 122 11.62 -11.04 10.98
N GLY A 123 12.82 -10.89 11.54
CA GLY A 123 13.50 -11.86 12.39
C GLY A 123 14.23 -12.93 11.58
N ASN A 124 15.05 -13.74 12.28
CA ASN A 124 15.84 -14.82 11.67
C ASN A 124 16.72 -14.34 10.49
N ASN A 125 17.25 -13.11 10.56
CA ASN A 125 18.06 -12.47 9.51
C ASN A 125 17.32 -12.36 8.16
N ARG A 126 16.00 -12.17 8.18
CA ARG A 126 15.19 -11.97 6.98
C ARG A 126 14.79 -10.51 6.86
N PHE A 127 15.49 -9.83 5.96
CA PHE A 127 15.30 -8.41 5.71
C PHE A 127 14.53 -8.17 4.42
N TYR A 128 13.69 -7.15 4.42
CA TYR A 128 13.00 -6.64 3.24
C TYR A 128 13.23 -5.13 3.13
N ILE A 129 13.45 -4.64 1.91
CA ILE A 129 13.59 -3.20 1.65
C ILE A 129 12.28 -2.70 1.07
N GLU A 130 11.59 -1.83 1.81
CA GLU A 130 10.40 -1.13 1.38
C GLU A 130 10.77 0.27 0.87
N PRO A 131 10.68 0.52 -0.45
CA PRO A 131 10.88 1.86 -0.99
C PRO A 131 9.64 2.74 -0.74
N PHE A 132 9.88 4.04 -0.52
CA PHE A 132 8.79 5.03 -0.48
C PHE A 132 8.49 5.43 -1.93
N GLU A 133 7.75 4.57 -2.62
CA GLU A 133 7.56 4.49 -4.08
C GLU A 133 6.90 5.72 -4.78
N ARG A 134 7.04 6.95 -4.27
CA ARG A 134 6.46 8.17 -4.85
C ARG A 134 7.45 8.95 -5.73
N GLN A 135 8.70 8.52 -5.79
CA GLN A 135 9.84 9.26 -6.34
C GLN A 135 9.75 9.53 -7.85
N PHE A 136 8.91 8.78 -8.57
CA PHE A 136 8.68 9.04 -10.00
C PHE A 136 8.01 10.40 -10.25
N PHE A 137 7.08 10.80 -9.38
CA PHE A 137 6.27 12.02 -9.53
C PHE A 137 6.39 12.99 -8.35
N ARG A 138 7.08 12.58 -7.29
CA ARG A 138 7.45 13.40 -6.13
C ARG A 138 8.97 13.45 -6.00
N THR A 139 9.48 14.49 -5.38
CA THR A 139 10.91 14.68 -5.15
C THR A 139 11.18 15.22 -3.75
N CYS A 140 12.46 15.28 -3.38
CA CYS A 140 12.95 15.79 -2.10
C CYS A 140 12.19 15.21 -0.89
N ALA A 141 12.18 13.89 -0.78
CA ALA A 141 11.62 13.21 0.38
C ALA A 141 12.42 13.57 1.65
N VAL A 142 11.71 14.04 2.68
CA VAL A 142 12.25 14.43 3.99
C VAL A 142 11.54 13.60 5.06
N PRO A 143 12.06 12.41 5.38
CA PRO A 143 11.52 11.55 6.41
C PRO A 143 12.11 11.89 7.78
N GLN A 144 11.31 11.76 8.83
CA GLN A 144 11.75 11.89 10.21
C GLN A 144 11.01 10.88 11.09
N VAL A 145 11.75 10.16 11.93
CA VAL A 145 11.11 9.34 12.96
C VAL A 145 10.57 10.26 14.06
N VAL A 146 9.27 10.13 14.33
CA VAL A 146 8.56 10.76 15.44
C VAL A 146 7.85 9.66 16.23
N TYR A 147 7.39 9.96 17.44
CA TYR A 147 6.77 8.96 18.30
C TYR A 147 5.38 9.38 18.73
N ASP A 148 4.48 8.40 18.76
CA ASP A 148 3.22 8.48 19.46
C ASP A 148 3.23 7.50 20.64
N GLY A 149 3.55 8.01 21.83
CA GLY A 149 3.91 7.16 22.97
C GLY A 149 5.15 6.32 22.63
N VAL A 150 5.00 5.00 22.65
CA VAL A 150 6.05 4.05 22.25
C VAL A 150 6.02 3.66 20.77
N LEU A 151 5.01 4.09 20.01
CA LEU A 151 4.86 3.73 18.60
C LEU A 151 5.74 4.64 17.74
N PRO A 152 6.76 4.12 17.04
CA PRO A 152 7.48 4.90 16.05
C PRO A 152 6.60 5.15 14.82
N LEU A 153 6.61 6.39 14.37
CA LEU A 153 5.93 6.87 13.18
C LEU A 153 6.95 7.59 12.28
N ILE A 154 6.62 7.73 11.02
CA ILE A 154 7.43 8.50 10.07
C ILE A 154 6.65 9.74 9.65
N ARG A 155 7.13 10.91 10.07
CA ARG A 155 6.73 12.17 9.47
C ARG A 155 7.43 12.27 8.12
N TYR A 156 6.67 12.17 7.04
CA TYR A 156 7.18 12.12 5.67
C TYR A 156 6.70 13.33 4.89
N VAL A 157 7.65 14.11 4.36
CA VAL A 157 7.35 15.27 3.52
C VAL A 157 7.93 15.04 2.14
N ASP A 158 7.17 15.37 1.09
CA ASP A 158 7.66 15.37 -0.29
C ASP A 158 7.11 16.56 -1.07
N TYR A 159 7.63 16.78 -2.27
CA TYR A 159 7.30 17.90 -3.14
C TYR A 159 6.97 17.39 -4.54
N ALA A 160 6.21 18.16 -5.34
CA ALA A 160 5.95 17.77 -6.72
C ALA A 160 7.27 17.71 -7.50
N ASN A 161 7.43 16.66 -8.31
CA ASN A 161 8.52 16.60 -9.26
C ASN A 161 8.15 17.49 -10.47
N SER A 162 8.78 18.65 -10.60
CA SER A 162 8.57 19.50 -11.76
C SER A 162 9.56 19.13 -12.86
N PHE A 163 9.04 18.57 -13.96
CA PHE A 163 9.84 18.23 -15.14
C PHE A 163 10.39 19.48 -15.87
N TYR A 164 9.79 20.66 -15.64
CA TYR A 164 10.11 21.89 -16.37
C TYR A 164 10.61 23.03 -15.48
N ASN A 165 10.34 23.01 -14.17
CA ASN A 165 10.71 24.09 -13.26
C ASN A 165 11.73 23.58 -12.22
N THR A 166 12.99 23.96 -12.44
CA THR A 166 14.11 23.61 -11.57
C THR A 166 14.30 24.58 -10.41
N ASP A 167 13.56 25.68 -10.37
CA ASP A 167 13.95 26.83 -9.55
C ASP A 167 13.35 26.78 -8.15
N SER A 168 12.23 26.08 -7.96
CA SER A 168 11.59 25.97 -6.64
C SER A 168 10.92 24.62 -6.40
N LEU A 169 10.86 24.22 -5.12
CA LEU A 169 10.04 23.11 -4.66
C LEU A 169 8.60 23.61 -4.45
N SER A 170 7.63 22.90 -4.99
CA SER A 170 6.22 23.27 -4.92
C SER A 170 5.35 22.09 -4.50
N ASP A 171 4.07 22.36 -4.23
CA ASP A 171 3.07 21.36 -3.83
C ASP A 171 3.57 20.45 -2.70
N ARG A 172 4.07 21.06 -1.62
CA ARG A 172 4.54 20.32 -0.43
C ARG A 172 3.40 19.47 0.13
N GLN A 173 3.62 18.17 0.25
CA GLN A 173 2.72 17.26 0.93
C GLN A 173 3.41 16.71 2.18
N GLU A 174 2.62 16.46 3.21
CA GLU A 174 3.09 15.97 4.49
C GLU A 174 2.17 14.87 4.98
N PHE A 175 2.78 13.78 5.41
CA PHE A 175 2.12 12.59 5.90
C PHE A 175 2.72 12.22 7.25
N LEU A 176 1.90 11.65 8.10
CA LEU A 176 2.35 10.90 9.25
C LEU A 176 2.07 9.45 8.93
N LEU A 177 3.08 8.58 8.94
CA LEU A 177 2.99 7.21 8.44
C LEU A 177 3.28 6.21 9.55
N ALA A 178 2.57 5.09 9.52
CA ALA A 178 2.81 3.92 10.34
C ALA A 178 2.92 2.70 9.43
N HIS A 179 3.76 1.71 9.79
CA HIS A 179 3.77 0.44 9.09
C HIS A 179 2.61 -0.43 9.58
N ARG A 180 1.60 -0.64 8.72
CA ARG A 180 0.39 -1.43 9.00
C ARG A 180 -0.10 -2.07 7.70
N PHE A 181 -0.79 -3.21 7.80
CA PHE A 181 -1.33 -3.90 6.61
C PHE A 181 -0.23 -4.25 5.58
N GLY A 182 0.98 -4.58 6.07
CA GLY A 182 2.12 -4.97 5.25
C GLY A 182 2.81 -3.83 4.47
N GLY A 183 2.62 -2.57 4.86
CA GLY A 183 3.37 -1.44 4.32
C GLY A 183 3.15 -0.13 5.08
N PHE A 184 3.81 0.94 4.67
CA PHE A 184 3.57 2.27 5.26
C PHE A 184 2.26 2.89 4.77
N VAL A 185 1.41 3.31 5.70
CA VAL A 185 0.11 3.95 5.43
C VAL A 185 -0.10 5.17 6.33
N GLU A 186 -1.00 6.07 5.95
CA GLU A 186 -1.32 7.24 6.78
C GLU A 186 -1.77 6.85 8.20
N TYR A 187 -1.13 7.43 9.20
CA TYR A 187 -1.45 7.20 10.60
C TYR A 187 -2.76 7.89 11.00
N THR A 188 -3.65 7.14 11.64
CA THR A 188 -4.85 7.68 12.28
C THR A 188 -5.14 6.91 13.57
N ARG A 189 -5.52 7.65 14.63
CA ARG A 189 -6.08 7.06 15.86
C ARG A 189 -7.59 6.81 15.78
N LYS A 190 -8.25 7.39 14.76
CA LYS A 190 -9.70 7.29 14.62
C LYS A 190 -10.05 5.91 14.09
N GLU A 191 -10.97 5.27 14.78
CA GLU A 191 -11.62 4.06 14.33
C GLU A 191 -12.84 4.41 13.49
N TYR A 192 -13.04 3.65 12.43
CA TYR A 192 -14.18 3.77 11.55
C TYR A 192 -14.87 2.41 11.45
N GLN A 193 -16.16 2.43 11.13
CA GLN A 193 -16.93 1.21 10.94
C GLN A 193 -17.75 1.33 9.67
N TYR A 194 -17.48 0.44 8.72
CA TYR A 194 -18.24 0.31 7.48
C TYR A 194 -18.48 -1.18 7.22
N GLN A 195 -19.69 -1.50 6.78
CA GLN A 195 -20.01 -2.82 6.24
C GLN A 195 -19.70 -2.81 4.75
N ILE A 196 -18.55 -3.37 4.36
CA ILE A 196 -18.20 -3.54 2.95
C ILE A 196 -18.99 -4.71 2.38
N GLU A 197 -19.68 -4.47 1.26
CA GLU A 197 -20.53 -5.44 0.58
C GLU A 197 -19.84 -6.00 -0.67
N LYS A 198 -19.10 -5.12 -1.37
CA LYS A 198 -18.41 -5.46 -2.62
C LYS A 198 -17.24 -4.52 -2.86
N ILE A 199 -16.13 -5.07 -3.35
CA ILE A 199 -14.96 -4.33 -3.83
C ILE A 199 -14.82 -4.63 -5.32
N GLU A 200 -14.75 -3.59 -6.15
CA GLU A 200 -14.54 -3.68 -7.58
C GLU A 200 -13.30 -2.87 -7.91
N PHE A 201 -12.35 -3.47 -8.62
CA PHE A 201 -11.09 -2.85 -8.99
C PHE A 201 -10.80 -3.11 -10.45
N THR A 202 -10.55 -2.04 -11.20
CA THR A 202 -10.04 -2.15 -12.57
C THR A 202 -8.69 -1.48 -12.63
N SER A 203 -7.78 -2.05 -13.42
CA SER A 203 -6.48 -1.45 -13.73
C SER A 203 -6.19 -1.64 -15.21
N SER A 204 -5.68 -0.60 -15.87
CA SER A 204 -5.30 -0.68 -17.27
C SER A 204 -3.99 0.05 -17.54
N PHE A 205 -3.25 -0.43 -18.52
CA PHE A 205 -1.97 0.15 -18.93
C PHE A 205 -1.83 0.03 -20.44
N ALA A 206 -1.24 1.05 -21.09
CA ALA A 206 -1.01 1.03 -22.54
C ALA A 206 0.34 1.65 -22.92
N TYR A 207 1.18 0.86 -23.58
CA TYR A 207 2.42 1.33 -24.20
C TYR A 207 2.77 0.59 -25.50
N HIS A 208 3.27 -0.65 -25.41
CA HIS A 208 3.44 -1.55 -26.57
C HIS A 208 2.31 -2.57 -26.66
N THR A 209 1.86 -3.03 -25.50
CA THR A 209 0.60 -3.74 -25.30
C THR A 209 -0.40 -2.82 -24.59
N SER A 210 -1.68 -3.09 -24.78
CA SER A 210 -2.76 -2.57 -23.97
C SER A 210 -3.27 -3.70 -23.10
N SER A 211 -3.18 -3.56 -21.78
CA SER A 211 -3.69 -4.53 -20.82
C SER A 211 -4.77 -3.90 -19.94
N GLN A 212 -5.75 -4.72 -19.55
CA GLN A 212 -6.81 -4.35 -18.63
C GLN A 212 -7.12 -5.55 -17.72
N SER A 213 -7.14 -5.31 -16.41
CA SER A 213 -7.64 -6.26 -15.41
C SER A 213 -8.89 -5.71 -14.73
N GLU A 214 -9.80 -6.60 -14.39
CA GLU A 214 -11.01 -6.31 -13.64
C GLU A 214 -11.18 -7.37 -12.55
N LEU A 215 -11.33 -6.94 -11.31
CA LEU A 215 -11.47 -7.77 -10.14
C LEU A 215 -12.74 -7.34 -9.39
N THR A 216 -13.60 -8.31 -9.08
CA THR A 216 -14.76 -8.10 -8.19
C THR A 216 -14.66 -9.08 -7.04
N ILE A 217 -14.87 -8.61 -5.81
CA ILE A 217 -14.87 -9.41 -4.59
C ILE A 217 -16.15 -9.11 -3.81
N GLY A 218 -16.97 -10.12 -3.56
CA GLY A 218 -18.14 -10.03 -2.68
C GLY A 218 -17.77 -10.16 -1.21
N ALA A 219 -18.66 -9.75 -0.31
CA ALA A 219 -18.49 -9.92 1.14
C ALA A 219 -18.41 -11.38 1.61
N ASP A 220 -18.84 -12.34 0.79
CA ASP A 220 -18.67 -13.78 1.02
C ASP A 220 -17.29 -14.30 0.54
N GLY A 221 -16.40 -13.40 0.11
CA GLY A 221 -15.08 -13.73 -0.41
C GLY A 221 -15.09 -14.29 -1.82
N LYS A 222 -16.25 -14.51 -2.46
CA LYS A 222 -16.27 -14.94 -3.87
C LYS A 222 -15.77 -13.83 -4.75
N ALA A 223 -14.90 -14.18 -5.68
CA ALA A 223 -14.29 -13.23 -6.59
C ALA A 223 -14.32 -13.71 -8.04
N THR A 224 -14.42 -12.72 -8.93
CA THR A 224 -14.21 -12.87 -10.38
C THR A 224 -13.04 -12.00 -10.79
N TYR A 225 -12.20 -12.51 -11.67
CA TYR A 225 -11.09 -11.78 -12.27
C TYR A 225 -11.13 -11.93 -13.78
N SER A 226 -11.09 -10.83 -14.50
CA SER A 226 -10.96 -10.80 -15.95
C SER A 226 -9.68 -10.07 -16.31
N PHE A 227 -8.94 -10.58 -17.28
CA PHE A 227 -7.79 -9.88 -17.83
C PHE A 227 -7.78 -9.99 -19.34
N THR A 228 -7.44 -8.88 -19.99
CA THR A 228 -7.22 -8.81 -21.42
C THR A 228 -5.90 -8.12 -21.71
N GLU A 229 -5.18 -8.61 -22.71
CA GLU A 229 -3.99 -7.98 -23.24
C GLU A 229 -3.96 -8.10 -24.76
N ALA A 230 -3.65 -7.01 -25.46
CA ALA A 230 -3.43 -7.03 -26.90
C ALA A 230 -2.24 -6.14 -27.29
N PRO A 231 -1.41 -6.54 -28.27
CA PRO A 231 -0.44 -5.65 -28.88
C PRO A 231 -1.14 -4.44 -29.52
N ILE A 232 -0.65 -3.23 -29.30
CA ILE A 232 -1.29 -2.01 -29.84
C ILE A 232 -1.32 -2.02 -31.36
N LEU A 233 -0.27 -2.54 -32.00
CA LEU A 233 -0.15 -2.61 -33.46
C LEU A 233 -0.81 -3.86 -34.07
N ALA A 234 -1.32 -4.77 -33.25
CA ALA A 234 -2.01 -5.98 -33.71
C ALA A 234 -3.17 -6.34 -32.74
N PRO A 235 -4.21 -5.49 -32.64
CA PRO A 235 -5.27 -5.65 -31.64
C PRO A 235 -6.11 -6.93 -31.83
N ALA A 236 -6.03 -7.58 -33.00
CA ALA A 236 -6.64 -8.88 -33.23
C ALA A 236 -5.98 -10.02 -32.43
N ASN A 237 -4.73 -9.83 -31.98
CA ASN A 237 -3.97 -10.83 -31.21
C ASN A 237 -4.21 -10.64 -29.71
N ILE A 238 -5.47 -10.77 -29.30
CA ILE A 238 -5.89 -10.62 -27.90
C ILE A 238 -5.68 -11.90 -27.11
N THR A 239 -5.08 -11.78 -25.93
CA THR A 239 -5.12 -12.78 -24.87
C THR A 239 -6.18 -12.37 -23.87
N ALA A 240 -7.07 -13.29 -23.49
CA ALA A 240 -8.10 -13.04 -22.49
C ALA A 240 -8.16 -14.20 -21.51
N GLU A 241 -8.34 -13.89 -20.22
CA GLU A 241 -8.65 -14.86 -19.19
C GLU A 241 -9.84 -14.39 -18.35
N HIS A 242 -10.69 -15.32 -17.97
CA HIS A 242 -11.79 -15.13 -17.03
C HIS A 242 -11.68 -16.20 -15.95
N LEU A 243 -11.50 -15.78 -14.72
CA LEU A 243 -11.20 -16.62 -13.57
C LEU A 243 -12.19 -16.35 -12.44
N THR A 244 -12.39 -17.37 -11.61
CA THR A 244 -13.10 -17.27 -10.34
C THR A 244 -12.24 -17.81 -9.21
N ALA A 245 -12.46 -17.30 -8.00
CA ALA A 245 -11.82 -17.79 -6.79
C ALA A 245 -12.70 -17.53 -5.58
N THR A 246 -12.35 -18.16 -4.46
CA THR A 246 -12.76 -17.69 -3.13
C THR A 246 -11.53 -17.10 -2.45
N ILE A 247 -11.55 -15.80 -2.19
CA ILE A 247 -10.48 -15.08 -1.51
C ILE A 247 -10.41 -15.57 -0.06
N SER A 248 -9.22 -15.89 0.42
CA SER A 248 -9.05 -16.32 1.80
C SER A 248 -9.57 -15.25 2.79
N PRO A 249 -10.20 -15.64 3.91
CA PRO A 249 -10.72 -14.67 4.89
C PRO A 249 -9.67 -13.67 5.34
N ARG A 250 -8.43 -14.13 5.60
CA ARG A 250 -7.30 -13.27 5.96
C ARG A 250 -7.03 -12.18 4.93
N ALA A 251 -6.98 -12.53 3.64
CA ALA A 251 -6.68 -11.56 2.58
C ALA A 251 -7.84 -10.57 2.37
N TYR A 252 -9.09 -11.04 2.46
CA TYR A 252 -10.26 -10.17 2.41
C TYR A 252 -10.28 -9.18 3.59
N ASP A 253 -10.09 -9.69 4.81
CA ASP A 253 -10.10 -8.89 6.04
C ASP A 253 -8.98 -7.85 6.04
N GLU A 254 -7.80 -8.17 5.53
CA GLU A 254 -6.69 -7.23 5.40
C GLU A 254 -7.04 -6.06 4.48
N ILE A 255 -7.59 -6.33 3.29
CA ILE A 255 -8.03 -5.29 2.34
C ILE A 255 -9.18 -4.47 2.91
N ALA A 256 -10.21 -5.12 3.45
CA ALA A 256 -11.38 -4.47 4.01
C ALA A 256 -11.01 -3.59 5.21
N SER A 257 -10.17 -4.10 6.11
CA SER A 257 -9.69 -3.35 7.29
C SER A 257 -8.84 -2.16 6.89
N LEU A 258 -7.97 -2.30 5.89
CA LEU A 258 -7.19 -1.18 5.36
C LEU A 258 -8.12 -0.10 4.78
N LEU A 259 -9.11 -0.47 3.94
CA LEU A 259 -10.08 0.49 3.41
C LEU A 259 -10.81 1.25 4.52
N ILE A 260 -11.30 0.54 5.53
CA ILE A 260 -11.97 1.12 6.69
C ILE A 260 -11.05 2.07 7.45
N TYR A 261 -9.81 1.63 7.73
CA TYR A 261 -8.79 2.40 8.43
C TYR A 261 -8.48 3.73 7.71
N LEU A 262 -8.42 3.72 6.37
CA LEU A 262 -8.22 4.92 5.54
C LEU A 262 -9.43 5.85 5.50
N ASN A 263 -10.56 5.47 6.11
CA ASN A 263 -11.83 6.16 5.95
C ASN A 263 -12.13 6.36 4.46
N PHE A 264 -12.12 5.26 3.70
CA PHE A 264 -12.24 5.30 2.24
C PHE A 264 -13.38 6.20 1.70
N PRO A 265 -14.55 6.38 2.37
CA PRO A 265 -15.58 7.30 1.89
C PRO A 265 -15.09 8.75 1.77
N ARG A 266 -14.12 9.16 2.60
CA ARG A 266 -13.55 10.52 2.66
C ARG A 266 -12.33 10.74 1.77
N LEU A 267 -11.76 9.71 1.15
CA LEU A 267 -10.70 9.87 0.16
C LEU A 267 -11.18 10.75 -1.01
N ARG A 268 -10.25 11.29 -1.82
CA ARG A 268 -10.67 12.03 -3.03
C ARG A 268 -11.28 11.04 -4.03
N ASN A 269 -12.19 11.53 -4.87
CA ASN A 269 -12.74 10.71 -5.95
C ASN A 269 -11.75 10.57 -7.12
N GLU A 270 -10.75 11.45 -7.21
CA GLU A 270 -9.79 11.46 -8.30
C GLU A 270 -8.38 11.79 -7.81
N TYR A 271 -7.41 11.03 -8.31
CA TYR A 271 -5.98 11.27 -8.25
C TYR A 271 -5.43 11.19 -9.67
N ARG A 272 -4.57 12.12 -10.07
CA ARG A 272 -4.13 12.18 -11.46
C ARG A 272 -2.71 12.69 -11.59
N LEU A 273 -1.87 11.89 -12.23
CA LEU A 273 -0.64 12.34 -12.84
C LEU A 273 -0.88 12.75 -14.29
N THR A 274 -0.18 13.79 -14.73
CA THR A 274 -0.17 14.25 -16.13
C THR A 274 1.01 13.64 -16.87
N LEU A 275 1.11 12.31 -16.84
CA LEU A 275 2.18 11.55 -17.50
C LEU A 275 1.59 10.53 -18.47
N ASN A 276 2.36 10.20 -19.50
CA ASN A 276 2.02 9.14 -20.45
C ASN A 276 2.56 7.80 -19.95
N HIS A 277 2.00 6.70 -20.47
CA HIS A 277 2.48 5.34 -20.20
C HIS A 277 2.55 5.01 -18.71
N ILE A 278 1.46 5.31 -18.00
CA ILE A 278 1.26 5.00 -16.59
C ILE A 278 -0.07 4.24 -16.41
N PRO A 279 -0.20 3.40 -15.37
CA PRO A 279 -1.42 2.67 -15.12
C PRO A 279 -2.59 3.61 -14.83
N ARG A 280 -3.81 3.15 -15.10
CA ARG A 280 -5.06 3.82 -14.74
C ARG A 280 -5.91 2.84 -13.98
N SER A 281 -6.28 3.19 -12.76
CA SER A 281 -6.99 2.31 -11.87
C SER A 281 -8.29 2.93 -11.39
N THR A 282 -9.36 2.14 -11.30
CA THR A 282 -10.63 2.55 -10.71
C THR A 282 -10.99 1.60 -9.59
N LEU A 283 -11.18 2.14 -8.39
CA LEU A 283 -11.65 1.39 -7.23
C LEU A 283 -13.08 1.81 -6.90
N THR A 284 -14.00 0.87 -6.91
CA THR A 284 -15.37 1.04 -6.42
C THR A 284 -15.61 0.18 -5.20
N VAL A 285 -16.03 0.80 -4.09
CA VAL A 285 -16.42 0.10 -2.87
C VAL A 285 -17.91 0.32 -2.65
N THR A 286 -18.67 -0.77 -2.62
CA THR A 286 -20.09 -0.76 -2.22
C THR A 286 -20.18 -1.11 -0.73
N TYR A 287 -20.87 -0.29 0.06
CA TYR A 287 -20.90 -0.39 1.52
C TYR A 287 -22.19 0.16 2.12
N ASN A 288 -22.48 -0.20 3.37
CA ASN A 288 -23.57 0.36 4.18
C ASN A 288 -24.91 0.50 3.43
N ARG A 289 -25.47 -0.63 2.99
CA ARG A 289 -26.71 -0.78 2.24
C ARG A 289 -26.64 -0.17 0.85
N GLY A 290 -25.63 -0.59 0.07
CA GLY A 290 -25.52 -0.23 -1.35
C GLY A 290 -24.93 1.15 -1.66
N ARG A 291 -24.43 1.91 -0.68
CA ARG A 291 -23.71 3.17 -0.94
C ARG A 291 -22.44 2.87 -1.70
N LYS A 292 -22.05 3.74 -2.63
CA LYS A 292 -20.84 3.56 -3.44
C LYS A 292 -19.83 4.67 -3.22
N LYS A 293 -18.56 4.28 -3.12
CA LYS A 293 -17.40 5.18 -3.27
C LYS A 293 -16.67 4.75 -4.53
N VAL A 294 -16.42 5.68 -5.44
CA VAL A 294 -15.61 5.46 -6.65
C VAL A 294 -14.38 6.37 -6.58
N ILE A 295 -13.21 5.79 -6.82
CA ILE A 295 -11.92 6.48 -6.85
C ILE A 295 -11.25 6.17 -8.17
N TYR A 296 -11.01 7.20 -8.98
CA TYR A 296 -10.25 7.13 -10.21
C TYR A 296 -8.81 7.57 -9.93
N ASP A 297 -7.83 6.76 -10.31
CA ASP A 297 -6.42 7.06 -10.07
C ASP A 297 -5.59 6.83 -11.34
N VAL A 298 -5.11 7.93 -11.93
CA VAL A 298 -4.20 7.90 -13.07
C VAL A 298 -2.76 7.95 -12.55
N GLY A 299 -2.08 6.82 -12.67
CA GLY A 299 -0.71 6.59 -12.23
C GLY A 299 -0.60 5.86 -10.90
N GLU A 300 -1.72 5.41 -10.33
CA GLU A 300 -1.77 4.85 -8.96
C GLU A 300 -1.05 5.77 -7.97
N ALA A 301 -1.26 7.08 -8.13
CA ALA A 301 -0.55 8.15 -7.46
C ALA A 301 -1.21 8.62 -6.16
N GLY A 302 -2.20 7.85 -5.69
CA GLY A 302 -2.93 8.07 -4.47
C GLY A 302 -2.08 8.23 -3.20
N THR A 303 -2.78 8.33 -2.09
CA THR A 303 -2.21 8.27 -0.74
C THR A 303 -1.44 6.96 -0.52
N PHE A 304 -0.53 6.92 0.45
CA PHE A 304 0.25 5.71 0.77
C PHE A 304 -0.66 4.51 1.04
N GLY A 305 -1.72 4.70 1.84
CA GLY A 305 -2.69 3.66 2.08
C GLY A 305 -3.49 3.22 0.86
N LEU A 306 -3.82 4.13 -0.07
CA LEU A 306 -4.58 3.76 -1.26
C LEU A 306 -3.72 2.90 -2.20
N ARG A 307 -2.43 3.22 -2.29
CA ARG A 307 -1.47 2.39 -3.01
C ARG A 307 -1.29 1.02 -2.37
N GLN A 308 -1.29 0.94 -1.04
CA GLN A 308 -1.26 -0.34 -0.35
C GLN A 308 -2.51 -1.17 -0.64
N VAL A 309 -3.69 -0.55 -0.77
CA VAL A 309 -4.91 -1.24 -1.24
C VAL A 309 -4.69 -1.83 -2.64
N TYR A 310 -4.13 -1.06 -3.59
CA TYR A 310 -3.84 -1.55 -4.93
C TYR A 310 -2.84 -2.70 -4.92
N ALA A 311 -1.76 -2.59 -4.15
CA ALA A 311 -0.76 -3.64 -4.00
C ALA A 311 -1.38 -4.95 -3.51
N LEU A 312 -2.24 -4.90 -2.48
CA LEU A 312 -2.93 -6.08 -1.97
C LEU A 312 -3.89 -6.68 -3.02
N LEU A 313 -4.65 -5.84 -3.75
CA LEU A 313 -5.56 -6.29 -4.81
C LEU A 313 -4.80 -6.97 -5.96
N HIS A 314 -3.68 -6.39 -6.40
CA HIS A 314 -2.81 -6.97 -7.43
C HIS A 314 -2.18 -8.30 -6.97
N GLN A 315 -1.82 -8.40 -5.68
CA GLN A 315 -1.26 -9.63 -5.11
C GLN A 315 -2.23 -10.82 -5.13
N LEU A 316 -3.55 -10.58 -5.05
CA LEU A 316 -4.55 -11.66 -5.06
C LEU A 316 -4.42 -12.58 -6.28
N ARG A 317 -3.99 -12.07 -7.44
CA ARG A 317 -3.78 -12.88 -8.65
C ARG A 317 -2.74 -13.99 -8.45
N ARG A 318 -1.77 -13.77 -7.55
CA ARG A 318 -0.65 -14.68 -7.26
C ARG A 318 -0.83 -15.50 -5.99
N THR A 319 -1.64 -15.01 -5.04
CA THR A 319 -1.75 -15.62 -3.70
C THR A 319 -3.02 -16.44 -3.50
N GLN A 320 -3.98 -16.38 -4.42
CA GLN A 320 -5.23 -17.14 -4.35
C GLN A 320 -5.25 -18.27 -5.39
N VAL A 321 -6.08 -19.28 -5.14
CA VAL A 321 -6.29 -20.39 -6.08
C VAL A 321 -7.40 -20.01 -7.06
N TRP A 322 -7.01 -19.65 -8.28
CA TRP A 322 -7.91 -19.25 -9.35
C TRP A 322 -8.28 -20.43 -10.25
N GLN A 323 -9.53 -20.46 -10.69
CA GLN A 323 -10.06 -21.46 -11.64
C GLN A 323 -10.66 -20.75 -12.85
N PRO A 324 -10.44 -21.24 -14.09
CA PRO A 324 -11.14 -20.74 -15.26
C PRO A 324 -12.66 -20.81 -15.08
N VAL A 325 -13.37 -19.79 -15.57
CA VAL A 325 -14.84 -19.87 -15.68
C VAL A 325 -15.18 -20.97 -16.70
N GLN A 326 -16.02 -21.92 -16.29
CA GLN A 326 -16.51 -23.00 -17.15
C GLN A 326 -17.64 -22.56 -18.07
#